data_AF-A0A0Q8H6G7-F1
#
_entry.id   AF-A0A0Q8H6G7-F1
#
_cell.length_a   1.000
_cell.length_b   1.000
_cell.length_c   1.000
_cell.angle_alpha   90.00
_cell.angle_beta   90.00
_cell.angle_gamma   90.00
#
_symmetry.space_group_name_H-M   'P 1'
#
loop_
_entity.id
_entity.type
_entity.pdbx_description
1 polymer ?
#
loop_
_entity_poly.entity_id
_entity_poly.type
_entity_poly.pdbx_seq_one_letter_code
_entity_poly.pdbx_strand_id
1 'polypeptide(L)'
;MDHTHRSSVRKIQSSLTTRIAVCCLAAGLSFSPASHAADDSGPLKALLAESLAKGRGVTVHAAGAAISMVVTSVEGCCVVGRNAQSSRIVVRLDRIDAVVASF
;
A
#
# COMPACT_ATOMS: atom_id res chain seq x y z
N MET A 1 -14.64 -41.79 -11.78
CA MET A 1 -15.53 -40.71 -11.29
C MET A 1 -14.92 -40.25 -9.97
N ASP A 2 -14.07 -39.25 -9.84
CA ASP A 2 -13.56 -38.22 -10.75
C ASP A 2 -12.12 -37.89 -10.34
N HIS A 3 -11.22 -37.83 -11.32
CA HIS A 3 -9.88 -37.28 -11.15
C HIS A 3 -9.98 -35.76 -11.07
N THR A 4 -9.43 -35.12 -10.03
CA THR A 4 -9.07 -33.71 -10.11
C THR A 4 -7.65 -33.52 -9.58
N HIS A 5 -6.77 -33.33 -10.56
CA HIS A 5 -5.36 -33.02 -10.46
C HIS A 5 -5.17 -31.57 -10.87
N ARG A 6 -4.65 -30.73 -9.97
CA ARG A 6 -3.87 -29.47 -10.19
C ARG A 6 -3.92 -28.66 -8.89
N SER A 7 -2.86 -28.08 -8.36
CA SER A 7 -1.65 -27.60 -9.01
C SER A 7 -0.55 -27.43 -7.95
N SER A 8 0.45 -28.29 -8.05
CA SER A 8 1.87 -27.93 -8.18
C SER A 8 2.36 -26.75 -7.33
N VAL A 9 2.80 -27.07 -6.11
CA VAL A 9 3.74 -26.30 -5.28
C VAL A 9 5.05 -26.15 -6.06
N ARG A 10 5.18 -25.06 -6.81
CA ARG A 10 6.37 -24.78 -7.61
C ARG A 10 7.51 -24.32 -6.70
N LYS A 11 8.32 -25.29 -6.27
CA LYS A 11 9.71 -25.10 -5.85
C LYS A 11 10.49 -24.45 -7.00
N ILE A 12 11.08 -23.29 -6.73
CA ILE A 12 12.22 -22.72 -7.43
C ILE A 12 13.04 -22.09 -6.28
N GLN A 13 13.85 -22.83 -5.51
CA GLN A 13 15.20 -23.31 -5.82
C GLN A 13 16.11 -22.32 -6.54
N SER A 14 17.35 -22.27 -6.03
CA SER A 14 18.55 -21.63 -6.58
C SER A 14 18.80 -20.21 -6.07
N SER A 15 19.58 -20.04 -4.99
CA SER A 15 21.05 -20.04 -5.00
C SER A 15 21.62 -18.85 -5.78
N LEU A 16 22.12 -17.83 -5.09
CA LEU A 16 23.55 -17.47 -5.17
C LEU A 16 23.87 -16.33 -4.21
N THR A 17 24.66 -16.66 -3.20
CA THR A 17 25.56 -15.73 -2.53
C THR A 17 26.55 -15.19 -3.56
N THR A 18 26.57 -13.89 -3.85
CA THR A 18 27.76 -13.23 -4.43
C THR A 18 27.75 -11.75 -4.03
N ARG A 19 28.83 -11.34 -3.37
CA ARG A 19 29.16 -9.98 -2.93
C ARG A 19 29.49 -9.08 -4.15
N ILE A 20 29.73 -7.79 -3.89
CA ILE A 20 30.33 -6.76 -4.78
C ILE A 20 29.23 -5.92 -5.46
N ALA A 21 29.20 -4.58 -5.46
CA ALA A 21 30.17 -3.54 -5.10
C ALA A 21 29.43 -2.31 -4.57
N VAL A 22 30.07 -1.64 -3.60
CA VAL A 22 29.89 -0.21 -3.32
C VAL A 22 30.38 0.58 -4.54
N CYS A 23 29.52 1.43 -5.09
CA CYS A 23 29.92 2.54 -5.94
C CYS A 23 29.19 3.79 -5.45
N CYS A 24 29.93 4.64 -4.75
CA CYS A 24 29.54 5.99 -4.39
C CYS A 24 29.43 6.83 -5.67
N LEU A 25 28.25 7.42 -5.91
CA LEU A 25 28.16 8.59 -6.76
C LEU A 25 27.27 9.62 -6.06
N ALA A 26 27.93 10.62 -5.47
CA ALA A 26 27.31 11.82 -4.95
C ALA A 26 26.93 12.73 -6.13
N ALA A 27 25.65 13.06 -6.25
CA ALA A 27 25.19 14.15 -7.10
C ALA A 27 23.89 14.77 -6.53
N GLY A 28 23.97 16.04 -6.14
CA GLY A 28 22.87 16.99 -6.25
C GLY A 28 21.73 16.91 -5.23
N LEU A 29 21.96 17.38 -4.00
CA LEU A 29 20.90 17.87 -3.13
C LEU A 29 20.36 19.20 -3.68
N SER A 30 19.30 19.14 -4.47
CA SER A 30 18.47 20.30 -4.78
C SER A 30 17.06 19.84 -5.14
N PHE A 31 16.24 19.57 -4.12
CA PHE A 31 14.79 19.59 -4.31
C PHE A 31 14.16 20.36 -3.15
N SER A 32 13.60 21.51 -3.49
CA SER A 32 12.98 22.47 -2.59
C SER A 32 11.87 21.85 -1.74
N PRO A 33 11.71 22.31 -0.49
CA PRO A 33 10.65 21.86 0.39
C PRO A 33 9.31 22.54 0.04
N ALA A 34 8.24 21.88 0.46
CA ALA A 34 6.89 22.41 0.64
C ALA A 34 6.07 22.69 -0.64
N SER A 35 5.71 21.61 -1.35
CA SER A 35 4.36 21.57 -1.91
C SER A 35 3.40 21.54 -0.73
N HIS A 36 2.74 22.67 -0.47
CA HIS A 36 1.47 22.73 0.24
C HIS A 36 0.52 21.77 -0.49
N ALA A 37 0.44 20.51 -0.03
CA ALA A 37 -0.69 19.66 -0.33
C ALA A 37 -1.88 20.32 0.35
N ALA A 38 -2.65 21.06 -0.45
CA ALA A 38 -3.92 21.60 -0.06
C ALA A 38 -4.72 20.50 0.66
N ASP A 39 -5.41 20.90 1.73
CA ASP A 39 -6.23 20.08 2.61
C ASP A 39 -7.48 19.52 1.90
N ASP A 40 -7.36 19.08 0.65
CA ASP A 40 -8.37 18.38 -0.15
C ASP A 40 -8.55 16.92 0.32
N SER A 41 -7.83 16.50 1.37
CA SER A 41 -8.04 15.22 2.02
C SER A 41 -9.37 15.13 2.77
N GLY A 42 -10.14 16.21 2.90
CA GLY A 42 -11.41 16.22 3.64
C GLY A 42 -12.40 15.14 3.19
N PRO A 43 -12.79 15.09 1.91
CA PRO A 43 -13.69 14.06 1.39
C PRO A 43 -13.10 12.64 1.48
N LEU A 44 -11.80 12.51 1.22
CA LEU A 44 -11.09 11.22 1.27
C LEU A 44 -11.07 10.65 2.70
N LYS A 45 -10.74 11.50 3.68
CA LYS A 45 -10.75 11.16 5.11
C LYS A 45 -12.14 10.75 5.55
N ALA A 46 -13.19 11.43 5.10
CA ALA A 46 -14.57 11.07 5.42
C ALA A 46 -14.94 9.67 4.91
N LEU A 47 -14.58 9.35 3.66
CA LEU A 47 -14.84 8.03 3.06
C LEU A 47 -14.04 6.91 3.76
N LEU A 48 -12.79 7.19 4.14
CA LEU A 48 -11.95 6.26 4.91
C LEU A 48 -12.48 6.05 6.33
N ALA A 49 -12.97 7.11 6.98
CA ALA A 49 -13.59 7.04 8.31
C ALA A 49 -14.92 6.28 8.28
N GLU A 50 -15.72 6.46 7.23
CA GLU A 50 -16.94 5.68 7.03
C GLU A 50 -16.64 4.19 6.82
N SER A 51 -15.61 3.90 6.01
CA SER A 51 -15.17 2.52 5.75
C SER A 51 -14.63 1.86 7.02
N LEU A 52 -13.90 2.62 7.86
CA LEU A 52 -13.46 2.20 9.18
C LEU A 52 -14.66 1.89 10.10
N ALA A 53 -15.64 2.79 10.17
CA ALA A 53 -16.83 2.62 11.01
C ALA A 53 -17.68 1.40 10.59
N LYS A 54 -17.78 1.14 9.29
CA LYS A 54 -18.52 0.01 8.73
C LYS A 54 -17.70 -1.28 8.65
N GLY A 55 -16.39 -1.23 8.94
CA GLY A 55 -15.47 -2.36 8.78
C GLY A 55 -15.39 -2.90 7.35
N ARG A 56 -15.59 -2.04 6.35
CA ARG A 56 -15.63 -2.43 4.94
C ARG A 56 -14.26 -2.34 4.28
N GLY A 57 -14.07 -3.20 3.28
CA GLY A 57 -12.87 -3.19 2.45
C GLY A 57 -12.81 -1.93 1.59
N VAL A 58 -11.61 -1.41 1.41
CA VAL A 58 -11.30 -0.32 0.51
C VAL A 58 -10.16 -0.75 -0.41
N THR A 59 -10.13 -0.20 -1.62
CA THR A 59 -8.97 -0.27 -2.49
C THR A 59 -8.35 1.12 -2.54
N VAL A 60 -7.13 1.21 -2.02
CA VAL A 60 -6.34 2.44 -2.00
C VAL A 60 -5.41 2.45 -3.21
N HIS A 61 -5.47 3.51 -4.00
CA HIS A 61 -4.54 3.75 -5.11
C HIS A 61 -3.48 4.75 -4.65
N ALA A 62 -2.22 4.32 -4.65
CA ALA A 62 -1.09 5.15 -4.24
C ALA A 62 0.14 4.86 -5.11
N ALA A 63 0.71 5.90 -5.71
CA ALA A 63 1.89 5.82 -6.58
C ALA A 63 1.75 4.77 -7.71
N GLY A 64 0.54 4.65 -8.27
CA GLY A 64 0.23 3.67 -9.32
C GLY A 64 0.01 2.23 -8.84
N ALA A 65 0.13 1.95 -7.54
CA ALA A 65 -0.22 0.65 -6.96
C ALA A 65 -1.66 0.66 -6.44
N ALA A 66 -2.37 -0.46 -6.61
CA ALA A 66 -3.70 -0.69 -6.03
C ALA A 66 -3.60 -1.66 -4.86
N ILE A 67 -4.06 -1.24 -3.68
CA ILE A 67 -3.93 -1.99 -2.43
C ILE A 67 -5.32 -2.20 -1.84
N SER A 68 -5.83 -3.42 -1.96
CA SER A 68 -7.08 -3.82 -1.29
C SER A 68 -6.82 -4.15 0.18
N MET A 69 -7.49 -3.45 1.08
CA MET A 69 -7.31 -3.55 2.53
C MET A 69 -8.58 -3.17 3.30
N VAL A 70 -8.74 -3.67 4.52
CA VAL A 70 -9.74 -3.17 5.47
C VAL A 70 -9.06 -2.14 6.35
N VAL A 71 -9.65 -0.95 6.45
CA VAL A 71 -9.13 0.13 7.32
C VAL A 71 -9.35 -0.25 8.78
N THR A 72 -8.30 -0.16 9.59
CA THR A 72 -8.34 -0.47 11.03
C THR A 72 -8.10 0.76 11.89
N SER A 73 -7.41 1.78 11.38
CA SER A 73 -7.23 3.06 12.05
C SER A 73 -6.92 4.17 11.04
N VAL A 74 -7.26 5.41 11.36
CA VAL A 74 -6.87 6.61 10.61
C VAL A 74 -6.23 7.56 11.61
N GLU A 75 -4.91 7.73 11.53
CA GLU A 75 -4.11 8.46 12.51
C GLU A 75 -3.29 9.55 11.83
N GLY A 76 -3.61 10.81 12.13
CA GLY A 76 -2.89 11.98 11.63
C GLY A 76 -2.79 12.02 10.10
N CYS A 77 -1.60 11.69 9.58
CA CYS A 77 -1.28 11.69 8.16
C CYS A 77 -1.25 10.30 7.53
N CYS A 78 -1.64 9.24 8.26
CA CYS A 78 -1.58 7.86 7.80
C CYS A 78 -2.91 7.12 7.98
N VAL A 79 -3.20 6.24 7.03
CA VAL A 79 -4.23 5.21 7.14
C VAL A 79 -3.55 3.88 7.43
N VAL A 80 -4.06 3.18 8.44
CA VAL A 80 -3.63 1.84 8.81
C VAL A 80 -4.74 0.88 8.48
N GLY A 81 -4.38 -0.26 7.90
CA GLY A 81 -5.30 -1.36 7.71
C GLY A 81 -4.58 -2.68 7.54
N ARG A 82 -5.31 -3.68 7.08
CA ARG A 82 -4.82 -5.05 6.92
C ARG A 82 -5.47 -5.73 5.73
N ASN A 83 -4.81 -6.75 5.19
CA ASN A 83 -5.40 -7.64 4.20
C ASN A 83 -4.94 -9.08 4.44
N ALA A 84 -5.29 -10.00 3.54
CA ALA A 84 -4.93 -11.41 3.69
C ALA A 84 -3.42 -11.68 3.60
N GLN A 85 -2.65 -10.81 2.95
CA GLN A 85 -1.22 -10.97 2.70
C GLN A 85 -0.35 -10.27 3.76
N SER A 86 -0.86 -9.20 4.37
CA SER A 86 -0.16 -8.44 5.40
C SER A 86 -1.10 -8.08 6.54
N SER A 87 -0.66 -8.38 7.77
CA SER A 87 -1.38 -8.06 9.00
C SER A 87 -1.45 -6.55 9.29
N ARG A 88 -0.54 -5.76 8.71
CA ARG A 88 -0.50 -4.31 8.87
C ARG A 88 0.04 -3.63 7.62
N ILE A 89 -0.72 -2.68 7.11
CA ILE A 89 -0.41 -1.84 5.96
C ILE A 89 -0.59 -0.40 6.41
N VAL A 90 0.42 0.45 6.15
CA VAL A 90 0.39 1.87 6.49
C VAL A 90 0.57 2.65 5.21
N VAL A 91 -0.40 3.51 4.88
CA VAL A 91 -0.39 4.35 3.68
C VAL A 91 -0.49 5.81 4.13
N ARG A 92 0.42 6.66 3.66
CA ARG A 92 0.33 8.11 3.94
C ARG A 92 -0.79 8.73 3.10
N LEU A 93 -1.63 9.56 3.71
CA LEU A 93 -2.73 10.23 3.00
C LEU A 93 -2.23 11.10 1.84
N ASP A 94 -1.11 11.79 2.03
CA ASP A 94 -0.46 12.62 1.01
C ASP A 94 0.00 11.84 -0.25
N ARG A 95 0.12 10.51 -0.16
CA ARG A 95 0.50 9.65 -1.29
C ARG A 95 -0.68 8.90 -1.90
N ILE A 96 -1.88 9.12 -1.40
CA ILE A 96 -3.08 8.48 -1.91
C ILE A 96 -3.59 9.31 -3.07
N ASP A 97 -3.62 8.69 -4.25
CA ASP A 97 -4.17 9.28 -5.46
C ASP A 97 -5.70 9.13 -5.49
N ALA A 98 -6.22 7.97 -5.05
CA ALA A 98 -7.65 7.71 -4.99
C ALA A 98 -7.99 6.60 -3.96
N VAL A 99 -9.23 6.59 -3.49
CA VAL A 99 -9.79 5.50 -2.67
C VAL A 99 -11.12 5.07 -3.27
N VAL A 100 -11.28 3.76 -3.44
CA VAL A 100 -12.53 3.14 -3.86
C VAL A 100 -13.01 2.26 -2.71
N ALA A 101 -14.14 2.62 -2.10
CA ALA A 101 -14.72 1.80 -1.07
C ALA A 101 -15.55 0.67 -1.69
N SER A 102 -15.39 -0.55 -1.16
CA SER A 102 -16.18 -1.71 -1.53
C SER A 102 -17.36 -1.80 -0.57
N PHE A 103 -18.44 -1.10 -0.91
CA PHE A 103 -19.71 -1.14 -0.19
C PHE A 103 -20.86 -1.60 -1.07
#